data_AF-A0A6M0IDW0-F1
#
_entry.id   AF-A0A6M0IDW0-F1
#
_cell.length_a   1.000
_cell.length_b   1.000
_cell.length_c   1.000
_cell.angle_alpha   90.00
_cell.angle_beta   90.00
_cell.angle_gamma   90.00
#
_symmetry.space_group_name_H-M   'P 1'
#
loop_
_entity.id
_entity.type
_entity.pdbx_description
1 polymer ?
#
loop_
_entity_poly.entity_id
_entity_poly.type
_entity_poly.pdbx_seq_one_letter_code
_entity_poly.pdbx_strand_id
1 'polypeptide(L)'
;MVAGSDWQTGLIFFSGHGYALFFVPIPPAPDHSLILKNRFLTLTTQPQLLSPDELYGDFFRDVQLSSVFTDSKTFVDCIPKMPPDTLIVLYNSEKTKPDFDLETFVRSNFVVPEKAGSHYVSDRSISTAEHINRLWDHLTRPADMPIEGGSRVALPHPYVVPGGRFREIFYWDSYFTMLGLRDCGHMDLIHGMLDNFAYLIDTFGFIPNGNRTYFLSRSQPPYFALMVKLLAELEDNDSLVKYEPQLRREYDFWMSGRSHLTTGLSTEKRVVRIGDKTYLNRYWDDTPTPRPESYREEIKLAEKAEKRGTAPETLYNHVRAACESGWDFSSRWLADTTSMATIHAADIVPVDLNCLLYFLETMLRDANLRDGGWKTAYGDLDPLVVARQQAIQQTFWNEETGFFHDYDAIAEKQTDALTLAGAFPLFFKLATAQQARRIHDRLKADFLQPGGWVTSLHNTGQQWDWPNGWAPLQWIIYRGLLNYGYVETAHEGRNRWLALNDKVFKATGKMMEKYNVVDDTLTTGGGEYPNQDGFGWTNGVYIRLLKEVGKR
;
A
#
# COMPACT_ATOMS: atom_id res chain seq x y z
N MET A 1 26.11 66.26 17.99
CA MET A 1 26.14 65.93 16.56
C MET A 1 24.74 65.51 16.15
N VAL A 2 23.97 66.47 15.64
CA VAL A 2 23.22 66.42 14.35
C VAL A 2 22.11 65.35 14.36
N ALA A 3 20.90 65.71 14.81
CA ALA A 3 19.77 66.32 14.06
C ALA A 3 18.95 65.23 13.34
N GLY A 4 17.64 65.06 13.56
CA GLY A 4 16.52 65.98 13.27
C GLY A 4 15.69 65.30 12.15
N SER A 5 14.38 65.44 11.95
CA SER A 5 13.32 66.30 12.48
C SER A 5 12.02 65.90 11.78
N ASP A 6 10.89 65.93 12.52
CA ASP A 6 9.54 66.46 12.21
C ASP A 6 8.87 66.27 10.84
N TRP A 7 7.54 66.12 10.84
CA TRP A 7 6.59 67.22 10.55
C TRP A 7 5.13 66.77 10.77
N GLN A 8 4.45 67.43 11.72
CA GLN A 8 2.99 67.61 11.72
C GLN A 8 2.64 68.82 10.84
N THR A 9 1.48 68.79 10.18
CA THR A 9 0.72 70.01 9.86
C THR A 9 -0.77 69.70 9.86
N GLY A 10 -1.52 70.39 10.71
CA GLY A 10 -2.97 70.41 10.70
C GLY A 10 -3.50 71.66 9.99
N LEU A 11 -4.78 71.64 9.62
CA LEU A 11 -5.59 72.84 9.45
C LEU A 11 -7.07 72.47 9.53
N ILE A 12 -7.75 73.05 10.51
CA ILE A 12 -9.20 73.00 10.74
C ILE A 12 -9.76 74.35 10.30
N PHE A 13 -10.84 74.34 9.52
CA PHE A 13 -11.75 75.47 9.35
C PHE A 13 -13.14 75.03 9.83
N PHE A 14 -13.76 75.83 10.72
CA PHE A 14 -15.14 75.68 11.18
C PHE A 14 -16.01 76.84 10.67
N SER A 15 -17.20 76.49 10.19
CA SER A 15 -18.43 77.30 10.20
C SER A 15 -19.56 76.26 10.27
N GLY A 16 -20.54 76.24 11.14
CA GLY A 16 -21.17 77.22 12.02
C GLY A 16 -22.64 76.77 12.09
N HIS A 17 -23.19 76.68 13.30
CA HIS A 17 -24.61 76.63 13.75
C HIS A 17 -24.72 75.69 14.95
N GLY A 18 -24.91 76.29 16.13
CA GLY A 18 -24.90 75.62 17.40
C GLY A 18 -26.26 75.06 17.82
N TYR A 19 -26.21 73.98 18.58
CA TYR A 19 -27.14 73.65 19.66
C TYR A 19 -26.34 72.91 20.73
N ALA A 20 -26.43 73.37 21.98
CA ALA A 20 -25.76 72.76 23.13
C ALA A 20 -26.51 71.48 23.55
N LEU A 21 -25.80 70.35 23.60
CA LEU A 21 -26.29 69.08 24.14
C LEU A 21 -25.26 68.55 25.14
N PHE A 22 -25.77 68.10 26.29
CA PHE A 22 -25.00 67.63 27.44
C PHE A 22 -24.10 66.43 27.08
N PHE A 23 -22.82 66.51 27.45
CA PHE A 23 -21.84 65.44 27.27
C PHE A 23 -22.05 64.31 28.29
N VAL A 24 -22.43 63.13 27.79
CA VAL A 24 -22.23 61.84 28.45
C VAL A 24 -21.08 61.15 27.70
N PRO A 25 -20.00 60.69 28.36
CA PRO A 25 -18.87 60.09 27.68
C PRO A 25 -19.25 58.75 27.05
N ILE A 26 -19.20 58.70 25.72
CA ILE A 26 -19.33 57.48 24.92
C ILE A 26 -17.93 56.83 24.86
N PRO A 27 -17.78 55.55 25.22
CA PRO A 27 -16.50 54.85 25.10
C PRO A 27 -16.09 54.70 23.62
N PRO A 28 -14.78 54.67 23.30
CA PRO A 28 -14.33 54.51 21.93
C PRO A 28 -14.83 53.19 21.34
N ALA A 29 -15.22 53.24 20.06
CA ALA A 29 -15.58 52.05 19.28
C ALA A 29 -14.43 51.03 19.33
N PRO A 30 -14.74 49.72 19.45
CA PRO A 30 -13.72 48.71 19.67
C PRO A 30 -12.81 48.60 18.46
N ASP A 31 -11.51 48.72 18.73
CA ASP A 31 -10.45 48.28 17.84
C ASP A 31 -10.67 46.80 17.52
N HIS A 32 -10.82 46.46 16.24
CA HIS A 32 -10.99 45.09 15.76
C HIS A 32 -9.69 44.27 15.86
N SER A 33 -8.67 44.77 16.55
CA SER A 33 -7.42 44.08 16.85
C SER A 33 -7.49 43.08 18.02
N LEU A 34 -8.64 42.46 18.36
CA LEU A 34 -8.64 41.43 19.41
C LEU A 34 -9.84 40.45 19.37
N ILE A 35 -10.10 39.84 18.21
CA ILE A 35 -11.00 38.66 18.11
C ILE A 35 -10.25 37.51 17.45
N LEU A 36 -9.19 37.00 18.08
CA LEU A 36 -8.54 35.74 17.69
C LEU A 36 -7.83 35.08 18.89
N LYS A 37 -8.44 35.06 20.07
CA LYS A 37 -8.00 34.20 21.19
C LYS A 37 -9.20 33.70 21.99
N ASN A 38 -9.90 32.76 21.40
CA ASN A 38 -10.65 31.68 22.07
C ASN A 38 -11.40 30.88 20.98
N ARG A 39 -10.65 30.30 20.04
CA ARG A 39 -11.10 29.02 19.50
C ARG A 39 -10.71 28.00 20.55
N PHE A 40 -11.71 27.48 21.26
CA PHE A 40 -11.57 26.19 21.89
C PHE A 40 -11.03 25.24 20.82
N LEU A 41 -9.75 24.89 20.92
CA LEU A 41 -9.27 23.62 20.41
C LEU A 41 -10.02 22.59 21.24
N THR A 42 -11.18 22.15 20.74
CA THR A 42 -11.56 20.76 20.93
C THR A 42 -10.46 19.95 20.25
N LEU A 43 -9.40 19.65 21.00
CA LEU A 43 -8.66 18.41 20.84
C LEU A 43 -9.70 17.32 21.00
N THR A 44 -10.41 17.02 19.92
CA THR A 44 -11.04 15.72 19.74
C THR A 44 -9.85 14.78 19.65
N THR A 45 -9.45 14.25 20.81
CA THR A 45 -8.65 13.04 20.84
C THR A 45 -9.46 12.02 20.04
N GLN A 46 -9.09 11.80 18.79
CA GLN A 46 -9.58 10.65 18.04
C GLN A 46 -9.42 9.45 18.97
N PRO A 47 -10.48 8.67 19.23
CA PRO A 47 -10.36 7.49 20.06
C PRO A 47 -9.21 6.64 19.50
N GLN A 48 -8.29 6.24 20.37
CA GLN A 48 -7.11 5.48 19.95
C GLN A 48 -7.59 4.20 19.25
N LEU A 49 -7.31 4.09 17.95
CA LEU A 49 -7.69 2.94 17.14
C LEU A 49 -6.76 1.78 17.46
N LEU A 50 -7.17 0.95 18.42
CA LEU A 50 -6.40 -0.23 18.83
C LEU A 50 -6.62 -1.40 17.86
N SER A 51 -5.56 -2.18 17.66
CA SER A 51 -5.65 -3.46 16.97
C SER A 51 -6.38 -4.51 17.84
N PRO A 52 -7.00 -5.55 17.26
CA PRO A 52 -7.79 -6.52 18.04
C PRO A 52 -7.00 -7.26 19.13
N ASP A 53 -5.71 -7.50 18.93
CA ASP A 53 -4.83 -8.11 19.93
C ASP A 53 -4.56 -7.18 21.11
N GLU A 54 -4.41 -5.88 20.88
CA GLU A 54 -4.31 -4.87 21.94
C GLU A 54 -5.65 -4.65 22.66
N LEU A 55 -6.74 -4.61 21.88
CA LEU A 55 -8.08 -4.30 22.39
C LEU A 55 -8.64 -5.42 23.28
N TYR A 56 -8.39 -6.67 22.91
CA TYR A 56 -8.98 -7.83 23.59
C TYR A 56 -7.98 -8.65 24.41
N GLY A 57 -6.67 -8.41 24.29
CA GLY A 57 -5.62 -9.03 25.11
C GLY A 57 -5.72 -10.57 25.15
N ASP A 58 -5.78 -11.12 26.37
CA ASP A 58 -5.86 -12.57 26.59
C ASP A 58 -7.06 -13.21 25.88
N PHE A 59 -8.21 -12.54 25.80
CA PHE A 59 -9.37 -13.07 25.08
C PHE A 59 -9.05 -13.29 23.60
N PHE A 60 -8.36 -12.34 22.95
CA PHE A 60 -7.93 -12.52 21.57
C PHE A 60 -6.99 -13.71 21.40
N ARG A 61 -6.01 -13.86 22.29
CA ARG A 61 -5.08 -14.99 22.28
C ARG A 61 -5.82 -16.31 22.41
N ASP A 62 -6.75 -16.41 23.36
CA ASP A 62 -7.54 -17.61 23.61
C ASP A 62 -8.35 -18.02 22.37
N VAL A 63 -8.99 -17.05 21.70
CA VAL A 63 -9.78 -17.29 20.48
C VAL A 63 -8.89 -17.78 19.33
N GLN A 64 -7.74 -17.13 19.10
CA GLN A 64 -6.84 -17.52 18.01
C GLN A 64 -6.21 -18.89 18.22
N LEU A 65 -5.72 -19.18 19.43
CA LEU A 65 -5.02 -20.43 19.72
C LEU A 65 -5.97 -21.62 19.84
N SER A 66 -7.21 -21.40 20.30
CA SER A 66 -8.25 -22.45 20.36
C SER A 66 -8.85 -22.79 19.00
N SER A 67 -8.47 -22.09 17.92
CA SER A 67 -8.94 -22.36 16.56
C SER A 67 -10.47 -22.28 16.41
N VAL A 68 -11.11 -21.33 17.11
CA VAL A 68 -12.56 -21.05 17.01
C VAL A 68 -13.00 -20.85 15.55
N PHE A 69 -12.12 -20.27 14.73
CA PHE A 69 -12.27 -20.22 13.28
C PHE A 69 -11.09 -20.92 12.60
N THR A 70 -11.35 -21.49 11.42
CA THR A 70 -10.32 -22.14 10.60
C THR A 70 -9.26 -21.15 10.12
N ASP A 71 -9.68 -19.93 9.82
CA ASP A 71 -8.85 -18.82 9.35
C ASP A 71 -8.72 -17.75 10.43
N SER A 72 -7.48 -17.44 10.85
CA SER A 72 -7.17 -16.44 11.87
C SER A 72 -7.63 -15.02 11.53
N LYS A 73 -7.82 -14.69 10.24
CA LYS A 73 -8.36 -13.40 9.82
C LYS A 73 -9.86 -13.25 10.14
N THR A 74 -10.57 -14.37 10.33
CA THR A 74 -12.02 -14.33 10.59
C THR A 74 -12.33 -13.56 11.87
N PHE A 75 -11.59 -13.83 12.95
CA PHE A 75 -11.87 -13.21 14.25
C PHE A 75 -11.51 -11.73 14.31
N VAL A 76 -10.37 -11.34 13.75
CA VAL A 76 -9.97 -9.92 13.70
C VAL A 76 -10.92 -9.06 12.88
N ASP A 77 -11.76 -9.67 12.04
CA ASP A 77 -12.77 -8.99 11.24
C ASP A 77 -14.17 -9.02 11.86
N CYS A 78 -14.36 -9.75 12.97
CA CYS A 78 -15.62 -9.78 13.71
C CYS A 78 -15.95 -8.41 14.31
N ILE A 79 -17.24 -8.11 14.39
CA ILE A 79 -17.75 -6.88 15.02
C ILE A 79 -18.33 -7.26 16.39
N PRO A 80 -17.88 -6.65 17.50
CA PRO A 80 -18.45 -6.93 18.81
C PRO A 80 -19.90 -6.42 18.89
N LYS A 81 -20.77 -7.16 19.58
CA LYS A 81 -22.18 -6.75 19.81
C LYS A 81 -22.35 -5.82 21.02
N MET A 82 -21.26 -5.55 21.74
CA MET A 82 -21.22 -4.69 22.93
C MET A 82 -19.83 -4.02 23.05
N PRO A 83 -19.67 -2.96 23.86
CA PRO A 83 -18.38 -2.30 24.03
C PRO A 83 -17.27 -3.28 24.49
N PRO A 84 -16.04 -3.17 23.97
CA PRO A 84 -14.94 -4.08 24.28
C PRO A 84 -14.69 -4.29 25.79
N ASP A 85 -14.67 -3.22 26.58
CA ASP A 85 -14.44 -3.30 28.03
C ASP A 85 -15.51 -4.16 28.74
N THR A 86 -16.77 -4.02 28.31
CA THR A 86 -17.89 -4.81 28.85
C THR A 86 -17.74 -6.28 28.44
N LEU A 87 -17.34 -6.52 27.19
CA LEU A 87 -17.12 -7.88 26.66
C LEU A 87 -15.99 -8.60 27.41
N ILE A 88 -14.90 -7.90 27.72
CA ILE A 88 -13.77 -8.48 28.46
C ILE A 88 -14.14 -8.79 29.92
N VAL A 89 -14.92 -7.92 30.59
CA VAL A 89 -15.45 -8.21 31.93
C VAL A 89 -16.33 -9.46 31.90
N LEU A 90 -17.24 -9.55 30.92
CA LEU A 90 -18.10 -10.71 30.74
C LEU A 90 -17.30 -11.98 30.47
N TYR A 91 -16.32 -11.94 29.56
CA TYR A 91 -15.45 -13.08 29.28
C TYR A 91 -14.76 -13.58 30.54
N ASN A 92 -14.17 -12.68 31.32
CA ASN A 92 -13.46 -13.03 32.55
C ASN A 92 -14.39 -13.63 33.62
N SER A 93 -15.65 -13.21 33.69
CA SER A 93 -16.63 -13.83 34.62
C SER A 93 -17.14 -15.19 34.14
N GLU A 94 -17.24 -15.41 32.82
CA GLU A 94 -17.77 -16.65 32.25
C GLU A 94 -16.70 -17.74 32.11
N LYS A 95 -15.44 -17.40 31.77
CA LYS A 95 -14.39 -18.37 31.42
C LYS A 95 -14.00 -19.37 32.52
N THR A 96 -14.38 -19.10 33.77
CA THR A 96 -14.09 -19.95 34.92
C THR A 96 -15.23 -20.93 35.24
N LYS A 97 -16.36 -20.83 34.55
CA LYS A 97 -17.51 -21.72 34.77
C LYS A 97 -17.27 -23.10 34.13
N PRO A 98 -17.72 -24.20 34.77
CA PRO A 98 -17.49 -25.56 34.26
C PRO A 98 -18.08 -25.85 32.88
N ASP A 99 -19.12 -25.12 32.47
CA ASP A 99 -19.87 -25.28 31.21
C ASP A 99 -19.51 -24.22 30.16
N PHE A 100 -18.45 -23.44 30.37
CA PHE A 100 -18.01 -22.43 29.43
C PHE A 100 -17.49 -23.03 28.12
N ASP A 101 -18.05 -22.58 26.99
CA ASP A 101 -17.58 -22.90 25.64
C ASP A 101 -17.19 -21.61 24.90
N LEU A 102 -15.91 -21.51 24.53
CA LEU A 102 -15.35 -20.30 23.91
C LEU A 102 -15.97 -20.02 22.54
N GLU A 103 -16.21 -21.04 21.72
CA GLU A 103 -16.81 -20.85 20.40
C GLU A 103 -18.24 -20.30 20.50
N THR A 104 -19.06 -20.88 21.39
CA THR A 104 -20.42 -20.41 21.67
C THR A 104 -20.40 -18.98 22.21
N PHE A 105 -19.46 -18.66 23.11
CA PHE A 105 -19.28 -17.31 23.61
C PHE A 105 -18.97 -16.30 22.50
N VAL A 106 -18.01 -16.62 21.62
CA VAL A 106 -17.64 -15.76 20.49
C VAL A 106 -18.82 -15.57 19.55
N ARG A 107 -19.50 -16.65 19.12
CA ARG A 107 -20.65 -16.57 18.19
C ARG A 107 -21.84 -15.80 18.78
N SER A 108 -22.01 -15.85 20.10
CA SER A 108 -23.08 -15.13 20.79
C SER A 108 -22.77 -13.63 20.90
N ASN A 109 -21.51 -13.24 21.10
CA ASN A 109 -21.10 -11.86 21.38
C ASN A 109 -20.52 -11.09 20.19
N PHE A 110 -20.26 -11.75 19.06
CA PHE A 110 -19.73 -11.12 17.84
C PHE A 110 -20.61 -11.37 16.63
N VAL A 111 -20.63 -10.40 15.72
CA VAL A 111 -21.11 -10.57 14.35
C VAL A 111 -19.95 -11.09 13.52
N VAL A 112 -20.07 -12.34 13.07
CA VAL A 112 -19.06 -13.00 12.23
C VAL A 112 -19.24 -12.52 10.78
N PRO A 113 -18.16 -12.15 10.07
CA PRO A 113 -18.26 -11.75 8.67
C PRO A 113 -18.86 -12.88 7.81
N GLU A 114 -19.80 -12.54 6.92
CA GLU A 114 -20.45 -13.52 6.02
C GLU A 114 -19.43 -14.27 5.16
N LYS A 115 -19.69 -15.50 4.71
CA LYS A 115 -18.73 -16.19 3.82
C LYS A 115 -18.59 -15.44 2.49
N ALA A 116 -17.35 -15.26 2.04
CA ALA A 116 -17.09 -14.65 0.75
C ALA A 116 -17.75 -15.45 -0.39
N GLY A 117 -18.35 -14.75 -1.37
CA GLY A 117 -18.95 -15.38 -2.56
C GLY A 117 -20.38 -15.92 -2.40
N SER A 118 -21.06 -15.68 -1.28
CA SER A 118 -22.40 -16.26 -1.01
C SER A 118 -23.52 -15.78 -1.94
N HIS A 119 -23.33 -14.71 -2.70
CA HIS A 119 -24.43 -14.03 -3.42
C HIS A 119 -24.18 -13.72 -4.90
N TYR A 120 -22.97 -13.95 -5.43
CA TYR A 120 -22.69 -13.68 -6.84
C TYR A 120 -22.58 -14.97 -7.65
N VAL A 121 -23.39 -15.10 -8.70
CA VAL A 121 -23.36 -16.24 -9.62
C VAL A 121 -22.89 -15.73 -10.98
N SER A 122 -21.72 -16.22 -11.41
CA SER A 122 -21.14 -15.84 -12.69
C SER A 122 -21.87 -16.47 -13.87
N ASP A 123 -22.16 -15.66 -14.88
CA ASP A 123 -22.59 -16.12 -16.20
C ASP A 123 -21.34 -16.47 -17.03
N ARG A 124 -21.18 -17.75 -17.39
CA ARG A 124 -20.03 -18.23 -18.18
C ARG A 124 -20.23 -18.09 -19.70
N SER A 125 -21.41 -17.65 -20.14
CA SER A 125 -21.73 -17.46 -21.55
C SER A 125 -21.29 -16.10 -22.10
N ILE A 126 -21.10 -15.12 -21.21
CA ILE A 126 -20.62 -13.77 -21.56
C ILE A 126 -19.10 -13.72 -21.71
N SER A 127 -18.61 -12.63 -22.29
CA SER A 127 -17.15 -12.40 -22.37
C SER A 127 -16.55 -12.08 -20.99
N THR A 128 -15.27 -12.38 -20.81
CA THR A 128 -14.51 -12.04 -19.59
C THR A 128 -14.57 -10.54 -19.28
N ALA A 129 -14.49 -9.69 -20.30
CA ALA A 129 -14.60 -8.23 -20.15
C ALA A 129 -15.99 -7.79 -19.65
N GLU A 130 -17.05 -8.40 -20.18
CA GLU A 130 -18.42 -8.13 -19.74
C GLU A 130 -18.65 -8.60 -18.30
N HIS A 131 -18.12 -9.77 -17.93
CA HIS A 131 -18.15 -10.23 -16.54
C HIS A 131 -17.47 -9.24 -15.59
N ILE A 132 -16.26 -8.78 -15.93
CA ILE A 132 -15.52 -7.80 -15.13
C ILE A 132 -16.31 -6.51 -14.95
N ASN A 133 -16.92 -5.98 -16.02
CA ASN A 133 -17.74 -4.77 -15.93
C ASN A 133 -18.90 -4.92 -14.93
N ARG A 134 -19.55 -6.10 -14.88
CA ARG A 134 -20.61 -6.40 -13.89
C ARG A 134 -20.06 -6.60 -12.48
N LEU A 135 -18.79 -6.96 -12.34
CA LEU A 135 -18.19 -7.28 -11.05
C LEU A 135 -17.77 -6.03 -10.26
N TRP A 136 -17.58 -4.87 -10.92
CA TRP A 136 -17.23 -3.63 -10.22
C TRP A 136 -18.26 -3.23 -9.17
N ASP A 137 -19.56 -3.34 -9.48
CA ASP A 137 -20.62 -3.07 -8.51
C ASP A 137 -20.57 -4.03 -7.30
N HIS A 138 -20.22 -5.30 -7.56
CA HIS A 138 -20.11 -6.31 -6.51
C HIS A 138 -18.86 -6.10 -5.61
N LEU A 139 -17.76 -5.63 -6.19
CA LEU A 139 -16.52 -5.35 -5.48
C LEU A 139 -16.51 -3.97 -4.81
N THR A 140 -17.46 -3.10 -5.15
CA THR A 140 -17.60 -1.79 -4.52
C THR A 140 -18.19 -1.93 -3.12
N ARG A 141 -17.64 -1.19 -2.18
CA ARG A 141 -18.18 -0.97 -0.84
C ARG A 141 -18.58 0.50 -0.74
N PRO A 142 -19.69 0.81 -0.04
CA PRO A 142 -20.05 2.19 0.23
C PRO A 142 -19.01 2.82 1.18
N ALA A 143 -19.12 4.13 1.39
CA ALA A 143 -18.42 4.78 2.49
C ALA A 143 -18.73 4.08 3.82
N ASP A 144 -17.72 3.95 4.68
CA ASP A 144 -17.85 3.25 5.95
C ASP A 144 -18.39 4.18 7.05
N MET A 145 -19.02 3.57 8.05
CA MET A 145 -19.31 4.23 9.32
C MET A 145 -18.38 3.67 10.40
N PRO A 146 -17.82 4.49 11.30
CA PRO A 146 -17.05 3.99 12.43
C PRO A 146 -17.88 3.05 13.30
N ILE A 147 -17.31 1.90 13.66
CA ILE A 147 -17.92 0.93 14.57
C ILE A 147 -16.97 0.73 15.76
N GLU A 148 -17.46 1.02 16.97
CA GLU A 148 -16.67 0.85 18.19
C GLU A 148 -16.25 -0.61 18.37
N GLY A 149 -14.95 -0.82 18.62
CA GLY A 149 -14.35 -2.15 18.74
C GLY A 149 -14.28 -2.96 17.45
N GLY A 150 -14.81 -2.43 16.32
CA GLY A 150 -14.58 -3.01 15.00
C GLY A 150 -13.18 -2.66 14.50
N SER A 151 -12.52 -3.60 13.82
CA SER A 151 -11.19 -3.35 13.25
C SER A 151 -11.21 -2.50 11.96
N ARG A 152 -12.39 -2.20 11.39
CA ARG A 152 -12.51 -1.44 10.14
C ARG A 152 -12.26 0.04 10.37
N VAL A 153 -11.23 0.59 9.72
CA VAL A 153 -10.99 2.04 9.68
C VAL A 153 -11.95 2.65 8.66
N ALA A 154 -12.79 3.58 9.11
CA ALA A 154 -13.85 4.12 8.27
C ALA A 154 -13.30 5.03 7.16
N LEU A 155 -13.75 4.83 5.92
CA LEU A 155 -13.42 5.66 4.76
C LEU A 155 -14.61 6.54 4.31
N PRO A 156 -14.37 7.81 3.96
CA PRO A 156 -15.45 8.77 3.62
C PRO A 156 -16.12 8.54 2.26
N HIS A 157 -15.50 7.82 1.34
CA HIS A 157 -16.01 7.60 -0.01
C HIS A 157 -16.14 6.10 -0.35
N PRO A 158 -16.98 5.73 -1.34
CA PRO A 158 -16.99 4.37 -1.86
C PRO A 158 -15.63 3.92 -2.38
N TYR A 159 -15.34 2.62 -2.27
CA TYR A 159 -14.08 2.03 -2.71
C TYR A 159 -14.25 0.60 -3.22
N VAL A 160 -13.33 0.16 -4.08
CA VAL A 160 -13.30 -1.21 -4.59
C VAL A 160 -12.38 -2.07 -3.72
N VAL A 161 -12.85 -3.25 -3.32
CA VAL A 161 -12.03 -4.26 -2.62
C VAL A 161 -11.51 -5.30 -3.62
N PRO A 162 -10.40 -6.01 -3.31
CA PRO A 162 -9.90 -7.04 -4.21
C PRO A 162 -10.92 -8.16 -4.48
N GLY A 163 -11.66 -8.57 -3.44
CA GLY A 163 -12.67 -9.62 -3.52
C GLY A 163 -12.36 -10.81 -2.61
N GLY A 164 -13.37 -11.62 -2.33
CA GLY A 164 -13.18 -12.80 -1.50
C GLY A 164 -13.00 -12.50 0.00
N ARG A 165 -11.97 -13.13 0.60
CA ARG A 165 -11.49 -12.90 1.97
C ARG A 165 -11.05 -11.45 2.22
N PHE A 166 -10.62 -10.75 1.17
CA PHE A 166 -10.14 -9.37 1.20
C PHE A 166 -11.32 -8.42 1.10
N ARG A 167 -11.76 -7.92 2.27
CA ARG A 167 -12.99 -7.12 2.40
C ARG A 167 -12.68 -5.65 2.64
N GLU A 168 -11.42 -5.28 2.63
CA GLU A 168 -10.88 -3.94 2.81
C GLU A 168 -10.26 -3.44 1.52
N ILE A 169 -10.14 -2.13 1.39
CA ILE A 169 -9.28 -1.55 0.36
C ILE A 169 -7.85 -1.96 0.70
N PHE A 170 -7.10 -2.36 -0.32
CA PHE A 170 -5.66 -2.59 -0.21
C PHE A 170 -4.94 -1.53 -1.03
N TYR A 171 -3.81 -1.06 -0.54
CA TYR A 171 -3.14 0.11 -1.09
C TYR A 171 -2.68 -0.12 -2.54
N TRP A 172 -1.71 -0.99 -2.78
CA TRP A 172 -1.15 -1.13 -4.13
C TRP A 172 -2.10 -1.80 -5.12
N ASP A 173 -2.96 -2.74 -4.68
CA ASP A 173 -4.03 -3.36 -5.46
C ASP A 173 -4.92 -2.33 -6.14
N SER A 174 -5.18 -1.23 -5.43
CA SER A 174 -6.07 -0.17 -5.89
C SER A 174 -5.56 0.52 -7.14
N TYR A 175 -4.23 0.66 -7.33
CA TYR A 175 -3.69 1.26 -8.55
C TYR A 175 -4.02 0.40 -9.76
N PHE A 176 -3.77 -0.91 -9.65
CA PHE A 176 -4.04 -1.86 -10.74
C PHE A 176 -5.54 -1.99 -11.00
N THR A 177 -6.37 -1.90 -9.97
CA THR A 177 -7.83 -1.83 -10.08
C THR A 177 -8.26 -0.56 -10.83
N MET A 178 -7.71 0.61 -10.47
CA MET A 178 -8.01 1.89 -11.10
C MET A 178 -7.68 1.92 -12.60
N LEU A 179 -6.67 1.16 -13.06
CA LEU A 179 -6.39 1.01 -14.50
C LEU A 179 -7.61 0.47 -15.27
N GLY A 180 -8.35 -0.47 -14.68
CA GLY A 180 -9.59 -0.99 -15.24
C GLY A 180 -10.75 -0.03 -15.09
N LEU A 181 -10.94 0.53 -13.89
CA LEU A 181 -12.00 1.51 -13.62
C LEU A 181 -11.96 2.66 -14.63
N ARG A 182 -10.76 3.16 -14.95
CA ARG A 182 -10.54 4.19 -15.96
C ARG A 182 -11.06 3.77 -17.32
N ASP A 183 -10.66 2.60 -17.78
CA ASP A 183 -10.99 2.10 -19.12
C ASP A 183 -12.45 1.60 -19.21
N CYS A 184 -13.14 1.46 -18.07
CA CYS A 184 -14.57 1.19 -17.91
C CYS A 184 -15.41 2.46 -17.66
N GLY A 185 -14.79 3.63 -17.44
CA GLY A 185 -15.49 4.91 -17.23
C GLY A 185 -15.94 5.21 -15.80
N HIS A 186 -15.46 4.48 -14.79
CA HIS A 186 -15.78 4.68 -13.37
C HIS A 186 -14.90 5.76 -12.73
N MET A 187 -14.98 6.98 -13.24
CA MET A 187 -14.17 8.12 -12.78
C MET A 187 -14.50 8.54 -11.35
N ASP A 188 -15.76 8.46 -10.97
CA ASP A 188 -16.26 8.73 -9.62
C ASP A 188 -15.60 7.82 -8.57
N LEU A 189 -15.44 6.52 -8.87
CA LEU A 189 -14.73 5.58 -8.00
C LEU A 189 -13.23 5.90 -7.91
N ILE A 190 -12.59 6.32 -9.01
CA ILE A 190 -11.17 6.73 -8.99
C ILE A 190 -10.98 7.94 -8.06
N HIS A 191 -11.83 8.96 -8.19
CA HIS A 191 -11.82 10.14 -7.31
C HIS A 191 -12.03 9.75 -5.85
N GLY A 192 -13.08 8.99 -5.55
CA GLY A 192 -13.40 8.56 -4.19
C GLY A 192 -12.28 7.73 -3.55
N MET A 193 -11.65 6.83 -4.29
CA MET A 193 -10.53 6.04 -3.79
C MET A 193 -9.26 6.89 -3.55
N LEU A 194 -8.96 7.88 -4.41
CA LEU A 194 -7.86 8.82 -4.18
C LEU A 194 -8.12 9.73 -2.96
N ASP A 195 -9.35 10.22 -2.81
CA ASP A 195 -9.75 11.01 -1.63
C ASP A 195 -9.70 10.18 -0.35
N ASN A 196 -10.04 8.89 -0.41
CA ASN A 196 -9.86 7.95 0.71
C ASN A 196 -8.39 7.75 1.08
N PHE A 197 -7.50 7.58 0.11
CA PHE A 197 -6.07 7.47 0.38
C PHE A 197 -5.47 8.76 0.93
N ALA A 198 -5.89 9.91 0.41
CA ALA A 198 -5.52 11.20 0.95
C ALA A 198 -5.99 11.36 2.42
N TYR A 199 -7.23 10.94 2.72
CA TYR A 199 -7.76 10.90 4.08
C TYR A 199 -6.93 10.02 5.02
N LEU A 200 -6.51 8.83 4.57
CA LEU A 200 -5.64 7.93 5.36
C LEU A 200 -4.27 8.58 5.64
N ILE A 201 -3.66 9.22 4.65
CA ILE A 201 -2.39 9.96 4.81
C ILE A 201 -2.56 11.12 5.80
N ASP A 202 -3.64 11.89 5.69
CA ASP A 202 -3.90 13.01 6.60
C ASP A 202 -4.18 12.55 8.04
N THR A 203 -4.74 11.35 8.21
CA THR A 203 -5.10 10.77 9.51
C THR A 203 -3.93 10.06 10.19
N PHE A 204 -3.16 9.26 9.45
CA PHE A 204 -2.12 8.37 9.99
C PHE A 204 -0.70 8.75 9.58
N GLY A 205 -0.54 9.68 8.65
CA GLY A 205 0.75 10.07 8.06
C GLY A 205 1.19 9.20 6.87
N PHE A 206 0.46 8.12 6.57
CA PHE A 206 0.75 7.18 5.49
C PHE A 206 -0.51 6.39 5.10
N ILE A 207 -0.43 5.61 4.04
CA ILE A 207 -1.49 4.69 3.63
C ILE A 207 -1.19 3.31 4.25
N PRO A 208 -2.01 2.78 5.18
CA PRO A 208 -1.83 1.43 5.71
C PRO A 208 -2.03 0.37 4.62
N ASN A 209 -1.50 -0.83 4.85
CA ASN A 209 -1.65 -1.99 3.95
C ASN A 209 -3.10 -2.15 3.44
N GLY A 210 -4.06 -2.08 4.37
CA GLY A 210 -5.48 -1.87 4.08
C GLY A 210 -6.18 -1.12 5.21
N ASN A 211 -7.46 -0.78 5.06
CA ASN A 211 -8.19 0.02 6.05
C ASN A 211 -8.64 -0.77 7.29
N ARG A 212 -7.70 -1.42 7.99
CA ARG A 212 -7.93 -2.15 9.25
C ARG A 212 -6.96 -1.69 10.34
N THR A 213 -7.39 -1.71 11.60
CA THR A 213 -6.57 -1.27 12.74
C THR A 213 -5.30 -2.09 12.90
N TYR A 214 -5.35 -3.40 12.62
CA TYR A 214 -4.18 -4.29 12.62
C TYR A 214 -3.20 -4.08 11.43
N PHE A 215 -3.52 -3.17 10.51
CA PHE A 215 -2.63 -2.73 9.44
C PHE A 215 -2.01 -1.35 9.70
N LEU A 216 -2.35 -0.67 10.80
CA LEU A 216 -1.80 0.66 11.13
C LEU A 216 -0.32 0.65 11.56
N SER A 217 0.34 -0.50 11.54
CA SER A 217 1.78 -0.64 11.81
C SER A 217 2.66 -0.65 10.56
N ARG A 218 2.07 -0.77 9.36
CA ARG A 218 2.78 -0.89 8.08
C ARG A 218 1.98 -0.38 6.89
N SER A 219 2.69 0.02 5.84
CA SER A 219 2.11 0.42 4.56
C SER A 219 1.99 -0.76 3.57
N GLN A 220 2.12 -0.45 2.28
CA GLN A 220 2.29 -1.35 1.15
C GLN A 220 3.15 -0.62 0.09
N PRO A 221 3.52 -1.24 -1.07
CA PRO A 221 4.28 -0.53 -2.10
C PRO A 221 3.64 0.83 -2.48
N PRO A 222 4.41 1.95 -2.53
CA PRO A 222 3.83 3.29 -2.60
C PRO A 222 3.37 3.68 -4.01
N TYR A 223 2.16 3.27 -4.36
CA TYR A 223 1.54 3.52 -5.66
C TYR A 223 0.67 4.79 -5.72
N PHE A 224 0.49 5.54 -4.64
CA PHE A 224 -0.36 6.74 -4.62
C PHE A 224 0.11 7.79 -5.64
N ALA A 225 1.43 7.99 -5.79
CA ALA A 225 1.98 8.84 -6.84
C ALA A 225 1.55 8.39 -8.26
N LEU A 226 1.50 7.09 -8.52
CA LEU A 226 1.04 6.53 -9.80
C LEU A 226 -0.48 6.67 -9.97
N MET A 227 -1.26 6.58 -8.89
CA MET A 227 -2.71 6.84 -8.91
C MET A 227 -3.00 8.32 -9.21
N VAL A 228 -2.28 9.24 -8.57
CA VAL A 228 -2.38 10.69 -8.85
C VAL A 228 -1.98 10.97 -10.30
N LYS A 229 -0.90 10.35 -10.80
CA LYS A 229 -0.50 10.47 -12.20
C LYS A 229 -1.59 9.96 -13.15
N LEU A 230 -2.23 8.84 -12.82
CA LEU A 230 -3.32 8.25 -13.61
C LEU A 230 -4.48 9.23 -13.75
N LEU A 231 -4.90 9.88 -12.65
CA LEU A 231 -5.97 10.87 -12.68
C LEU A 231 -5.55 12.16 -13.41
N ALA A 232 -4.32 12.61 -13.20
CA ALA A 232 -3.76 13.78 -13.88
C ALA A 232 -3.74 13.65 -15.43
N GLU A 233 -3.57 12.42 -15.95
CA GLU A 233 -3.68 12.13 -17.40
C GLU A 233 -5.10 12.25 -17.95
N LEU A 234 -6.12 12.26 -17.08
CA LEU A 234 -7.54 12.30 -17.45
C LEU A 234 -8.13 13.70 -17.32
N GLU A 235 -7.56 14.56 -16.46
CA GLU A 235 -8.15 15.83 -16.04
C GLU A 235 -7.13 17.00 -16.02
N ASP A 236 -6.22 17.05 -17.00
CA ASP A 236 -5.28 18.18 -17.23
C ASP A 236 -4.37 18.59 -16.05
N ASN A 237 -3.82 17.61 -15.32
CA ASN A 237 -2.84 17.76 -14.23
C ASN A 237 -3.29 18.51 -12.95
N ASP A 238 -4.56 18.91 -12.79
CA ASP A 238 -5.04 19.56 -11.56
C ASP A 238 -4.93 18.64 -10.33
N SER A 239 -5.02 17.33 -10.53
CA SER A 239 -4.89 16.33 -9.48
C SER A 239 -3.51 16.34 -8.80
N LEU A 240 -2.45 16.68 -9.53
CA LEU A 240 -1.10 16.77 -8.94
C LEU A 240 -1.04 17.89 -7.90
N VAL A 241 -1.66 19.04 -8.18
CA VAL A 241 -1.73 20.16 -7.25
C VAL A 241 -2.62 19.80 -6.06
N LYS A 242 -3.77 19.16 -6.31
CA LYS A 242 -4.71 18.74 -5.26
C LYS A 242 -4.07 17.82 -4.21
N TYR A 243 -3.29 16.82 -4.65
CA TYR A 243 -2.76 15.77 -3.78
C TYR A 243 -1.28 15.95 -3.40
N GLU A 244 -0.62 17.04 -3.80
CA GLU A 244 0.77 17.34 -3.43
C GLU A 244 1.03 17.25 -1.92
N PRO A 245 0.17 17.82 -1.03
CA PRO A 245 0.42 17.76 0.40
C PRO A 245 0.48 16.33 0.94
N GLN A 246 -0.34 15.43 0.39
CA GLN A 246 -0.38 14.02 0.80
C GLN A 246 0.79 13.23 0.20
N LEU A 247 1.19 13.51 -1.04
CA LEU A 247 2.42 12.94 -1.63
C LEU A 247 3.66 13.29 -0.78
N ARG A 248 3.72 14.53 -0.27
CA ARG A 248 4.82 14.97 0.59
C ARG A 248 4.82 14.23 1.93
N ARG A 249 3.66 14.09 2.58
CA ARG A 249 3.54 13.35 3.84
C ARG A 249 3.89 11.88 3.69
N GLU A 250 3.46 11.24 2.60
CA GLU A 250 3.84 9.87 2.31
C GLU A 250 5.36 9.74 2.11
N TYR A 251 5.99 10.67 1.38
CA TYR A 251 7.44 10.70 1.25
C TYR A 251 8.13 10.88 2.61
N ASP A 252 7.61 11.73 3.49
CA ASP A 252 8.11 11.90 4.85
C ASP A 252 7.98 10.62 5.69
N PHE A 253 6.92 9.83 5.51
CA PHE A 253 6.79 8.49 6.12
C PHE A 253 7.90 7.54 5.66
N TRP A 254 8.14 7.42 4.35
CA TRP A 254 9.18 6.54 3.82
C TRP A 254 10.59 6.97 4.23
N MET A 255 10.81 8.28 4.36
CA MET A 255 12.11 8.86 4.73
C MET A 255 12.28 9.05 6.25
N SER A 256 11.30 8.63 7.05
CA SER A 256 11.32 8.73 8.51
C SER A 256 12.52 7.98 9.10
N GLY A 257 13.30 8.67 9.93
CA GLY A 257 14.52 8.12 10.55
C GLY A 257 15.82 8.44 9.81
N ARG A 258 15.77 9.01 8.60
CA ARG A 258 16.96 9.36 7.82
C ARG A 258 17.97 10.22 8.60
N SER A 259 17.51 11.16 9.41
CA SER A 259 18.37 12.05 10.21
C SER A 259 19.11 11.34 11.35
N HIS A 260 18.69 10.14 11.74
CA HIS A 260 19.34 9.34 12.80
C HIS A 260 20.48 8.48 12.25
N LEU A 261 20.53 8.29 10.93
CA LEU A 261 21.51 7.41 10.29
C LEU A 261 22.91 8.01 10.35
N THR A 262 23.86 7.20 10.77
CA THR A 262 25.29 7.54 10.85
C THR A 262 26.11 6.45 10.17
N THR A 263 27.44 6.59 10.13
CA THR A 263 28.31 5.49 9.68
C THR A 263 28.27 4.28 10.62
N GLY A 264 27.83 4.43 11.87
CA GLY A 264 27.67 3.34 12.83
C GLY A 264 26.22 2.84 12.98
N LEU A 265 25.26 3.47 12.32
CA LEU A 265 23.85 3.07 12.28
C LEU A 265 23.35 3.20 10.84
N SER A 266 23.40 2.10 10.09
CA SER A 266 23.11 2.05 8.66
C SER A 266 21.63 1.85 8.34
N THR A 267 20.80 1.46 9.30
CA THR A 267 19.35 1.25 9.09
C THR A 267 18.52 1.84 10.22
N GLU A 268 17.42 2.49 9.87
CA GLU A 268 16.43 3.04 10.81
C GLU A 268 15.07 3.00 10.11
N LYS A 269 14.13 2.24 10.65
CA LYS A 269 12.81 1.99 10.03
C LYS A 269 12.93 1.61 8.55
N ARG A 270 12.29 2.37 7.65
CA ARG A 270 12.26 2.19 6.19
C ARG A 270 13.47 2.79 5.47
N VAL A 271 14.45 3.37 6.16
CA VAL A 271 15.61 4.02 5.53
C VAL A 271 16.89 3.24 5.79
N VAL A 272 17.66 3.03 4.72
CA VAL A 272 18.97 2.39 4.73
C VAL A 272 20.00 3.36 4.16
N ARG A 273 21.09 3.56 4.89
CA ARG A 273 22.28 4.27 4.42
C ARG A 273 23.27 3.24 3.87
N ILE A 274 23.58 3.36 2.58
CA ILE A 274 24.62 2.57 1.91
C ILE A 274 25.83 3.46 1.69
N GLY A 275 26.97 3.08 2.26
CA GLY A 275 28.18 3.91 2.22
C GLY A 275 27.99 5.31 2.82
N ASP A 276 28.69 6.30 2.28
CA ASP A 276 28.78 7.61 2.93
C ASP A 276 27.60 8.54 2.70
N LYS A 277 26.96 8.49 1.52
CA LYS A 277 25.97 9.50 1.11
C LYS A 277 24.74 8.96 0.40
N THR A 278 24.62 7.64 0.27
CA THR A 278 23.50 7.02 -0.44
C THR A 278 22.45 6.59 0.57
N TYR A 279 21.20 7.02 0.33
CA TYR A 279 20.04 6.63 1.10
C TYR A 279 19.06 5.92 0.19
N LEU A 280 18.70 4.70 0.54
CA LEU A 280 17.67 3.90 -0.11
C LEU A 280 16.66 3.46 0.95
N ASN A 281 15.61 2.78 0.51
CA ASN A 281 14.54 2.35 1.38
C ASN A 281 14.36 0.84 1.39
N ARG A 282 13.86 0.35 2.52
CA ARG A 282 13.46 -1.03 2.76
C ARG A 282 12.02 -1.07 3.29
N TYR A 283 11.40 -2.24 3.20
CA TYR A 283 10.14 -2.48 3.91
C TYR A 283 10.41 -2.72 5.39
N TRP A 284 9.52 -2.20 6.24
CA TRP A 284 9.64 -2.25 7.70
C TRP A 284 8.27 -2.08 8.37
N ASP A 285 7.96 -2.91 9.35
CA ASP A 285 6.80 -2.73 10.23
C ASP A 285 7.32 -2.31 11.62
N ASP A 286 6.65 -1.35 12.25
CA ASP A 286 7.08 -0.79 13.54
C ASP A 286 6.76 -1.71 14.74
N THR A 287 6.06 -2.82 14.51
CA THR A 287 5.55 -3.73 15.56
C THR A 287 6.18 -5.13 15.47
N PRO A 288 7.08 -5.51 16.40
CA PRO A 288 7.73 -6.82 16.43
C PRO A 288 6.89 -7.92 17.09
N THR A 289 5.59 -8.02 16.77
CA THR A 289 4.66 -9.02 17.35
C THR A 289 4.02 -9.88 16.27
N PRO A 290 3.42 -11.04 16.57
CA PRO A 290 2.68 -11.79 15.55
C PRO A 290 1.57 -10.95 14.93
N ARG A 291 1.32 -11.11 13.63
CA ARG A 291 0.22 -10.44 12.93
C ARG A 291 -1.13 -10.92 13.46
N PRO A 292 -2.06 -10.03 13.82
CA PRO A 292 -3.36 -10.44 14.36
C PRO A 292 -4.15 -11.34 13.40
N GLU A 293 -4.04 -11.09 12.10
CA GLU A 293 -4.71 -11.83 11.03
C GLU A 293 -4.04 -13.18 10.68
N SER A 294 -2.90 -13.52 11.28
CA SER A 294 -2.15 -14.77 11.08
C SER A 294 -1.47 -15.25 12.36
N TYR A 295 -2.09 -14.93 13.51
CA TYR A 295 -1.47 -15.05 14.83
C TYR A 295 -1.02 -16.48 15.14
N ARG A 296 -1.90 -17.46 14.90
CA ARG A 296 -1.65 -18.86 15.22
C ARG A 296 -0.53 -19.45 14.35
N GLU A 297 -0.52 -19.12 13.07
CA GLU A 297 0.46 -19.57 12.11
C GLU A 297 1.86 -19.06 12.46
N GLU A 298 1.96 -17.80 12.92
CA GLU A 298 3.22 -17.16 13.26
C GLU A 298 3.80 -17.58 14.60
N ILE A 299 2.96 -17.86 15.60
CA ILE A 299 3.44 -18.47 16.86
C ILE A 299 4.14 -19.81 16.56
N LYS A 300 3.56 -20.64 15.68
CA LYS A 300 4.18 -21.91 15.25
C LYS A 300 5.44 -21.71 14.42
N LEU A 301 5.51 -20.63 13.64
CA LEU A 301 6.70 -20.29 12.86
C LEU A 301 7.84 -19.83 13.77
N ALA A 302 7.54 -19.04 14.80
CA ALA A 302 8.49 -18.57 15.80
C ALA A 302 9.20 -19.75 16.49
N GLU A 303 8.46 -20.76 16.94
CA GLU A 303 9.04 -21.97 17.53
C GLU A 303 10.04 -22.69 16.60
N LYS A 304 9.83 -22.62 15.27
CA LYS A 304 10.76 -23.19 14.28
C LYS A 304 11.98 -22.30 14.05
N ALA A 305 11.80 -20.99 14.05
CA ALA A 305 12.87 -20.01 13.85
C ALA A 305 13.80 -19.94 15.07
N GLU A 306 13.26 -20.04 16.28
CA GLU A 306 14.04 -20.09 17.53
C GLU A 306 15.00 -21.29 17.55
N LYS A 307 14.54 -22.46 17.07
CA LYS A 307 15.39 -23.65 16.91
C LYS A 307 16.54 -23.44 15.91
N ARG A 308 16.46 -22.42 15.06
CA ARG A 308 17.49 -22.00 14.10
C ARG A 308 18.28 -20.77 14.57
N GLY A 309 18.02 -20.26 15.78
CA GLY A 309 18.75 -19.14 16.38
C GLY A 309 18.16 -17.75 16.12
N THR A 310 16.98 -17.64 15.52
CA THR A 310 16.30 -16.36 15.30
C THR A 310 15.32 -16.08 16.44
N ALA A 311 15.47 -14.94 17.11
CA ALA A 311 14.52 -14.52 18.15
C ALA A 311 13.13 -14.24 17.56
N PRO A 312 12.02 -14.52 18.29
CA PRO A 312 10.66 -14.32 17.78
C PRO A 312 10.39 -12.90 17.28
N GLU A 313 10.81 -11.88 18.02
CA GLU A 313 10.63 -10.46 17.65
C GLU A 313 11.30 -10.11 16.31
N THR A 314 12.51 -10.63 16.08
CA THR A 314 13.23 -10.46 14.80
C THR A 314 12.47 -11.15 13.65
N LEU A 315 11.99 -12.38 13.88
CA LEU A 315 11.16 -13.09 12.90
C LEU A 315 9.91 -12.27 12.55
N TYR A 316 9.17 -11.78 13.56
CA TYR A 316 7.93 -11.03 13.34
C TYR A 316 8.17 -9.76 12.54
N ASN A 317 9.26 -9.03 12.79
CA ASN A 317 9.66 -7.88 11.98
C ASN A 317 9.86 -8.25 10.51
N HIS A 318 10.61 -9.33 10.22
CA HIS A 318 10.84 -9.75 8.84
C HIS A 318 9.57 -10.25 8.15
N VAL A 319 8.71 -10.99 8.87
CA VAL A 319 7.41 -11.44 8.35
C VAL A 319 6.54 -10.23 7.99
N ARG A 320 6.43 -9.25 8.88
CA ARG A 320 5.62 -8.06 8.64
C ARG A 320 6.21 -7.15 7.57
N ALA A 321 7.53 -7.03 7.47
CA ALA A 321 8.20 -6.32 6.37
C ALA A 321 7.90 -6.98 5.01
N ALA A 322 7.89 -8.31 4.93
CA ALA A 322 7.45 -9.01 3.71
C ALA A 322 5.98 -8.72 3.38
N CYS A 323 5.11 -8.54 4.38
CA CYS A 323 3.72 -8.14 4.15
C CYS A 323 3.59 -6.67 3.69
N GLU A 324 4.42 -5.77 4.20
CA GLU A 324 4.51 -4.39 3.70
C GLU A 324 5.03 -4.37 2.25
N SER A 325 5.82 -5.36 1.84
CA SER A 325 6.26 -5.47 0.44
C SER A 325 5.14 -5.85 -0.55
N GLY A 326 4.04 -6.40 -0.05
CA GLY A 326 2.99 -7.04 -0.87
C GLY A 326 3.37 -8.43 -1.41
N TRP A 327 4.60 -8.89 -1.18
CA TRP A 327 5.10 -10.21 -1.61
C TRP A 327 5.18 -11.19 -0.43
N ASP A 328 4.11 -11.34 0.33
CA ASP A 328 3.96 -12.31 1.42
C ASP A 328 3.42 -13.65 0.89
N PHE A 329 4.19 -14.73 0.77
CA PHE A 329 5.64 -14.80 0.90
C PHE A 329 6.30 -15.28 -0.40
N SER A 330 7.61 -15.13 -0.45
CA SER A 330 8.48 -15.39 -1.61
C SER A 330 9.87 -15.81 -1.13
N SER A 331 10.52 -16.66 -1.91
CA SER A 331 11.94 -16.99 -1.81
C SER A 331 12.85 -15.76 -1.88
N ARG A 332 12.35 -14.68 -2.51
CA ARG A 332 12.97 -13.35 -2.52
C ARG A 332 13.43 -12.87 -1.14
N TRP A 333 12.73 -13.28 -0.09
CA TRP A 333 12.97 -12.85 1.29
C TRP A 333 13.64 -13.90 2.18
N LEU A 334 13.94 -15.09 1.65
CA LEU A 334 14.38 -16.25 2.44
C LEU A 334 15.87 -16.49 2.23
N ALA A 335 16.66 -16.50 3.31
CA ALA A 335 18.11 -16.65 3.21
C ALA A 335 18.52 -18.01 2.60
N ASP A 336 17.75 -19.07 2.84
CA ASP A 336 17.97 -20.39 2.26
C ASP A 336 17.06 -20.69 1.06
N THR A 337 16.27 -19.72 0.58
CA THR A 337 15.27 -19.82 -0.49
C THR A 337 14.13 -20.82 -0.26
N THR A 338 14.10 -21.57 0.84
CA THR A 338 13.17 -22.70 1.03
C THR A 338 12.29 -22.58 2.27
N SER A 339 12.81 -21.99 3.34
CA SER A 339 12.19 -22.02 4.67
C SER A 339 11.76 -20.63 5.11
N MET A 340 10.47 -20.49 5.43
CA MET A 340 9.93 -19.29 6.08
C MET A 340 10.63 -18.95 7.40
N ALA A 341 11.24 -19.92 8.08
CA ALA A 341 12.01 -19.67 9.30
C ALA A 341 13.32 -18.91 9.07
N THR A 342 13.75 -18.71 7.82
CA THR A 342 14.93 -17.89 7.44
C THR A 342 14.54 -16.60 6.72
N ILE A 343 13.31 -16.14 6.90
CA ILE A 343 12.85 -14.87 6.35
C ILE A 343 13.64 -13.71 6.97
N HIS A 344 14.16 -12.82 6.13
CA HIS A 344 14.96 -11.65 6.52
C HIS A 344 14.58 -10.41 5.70
N ALA A 345 13.31 -10.26 5.31
CA ALA A 345 12.84 -9.19 4.41
C ALA A 345 13.21 -7.78 4.90
N ALA A 346 13.17 -7.55 6.21
CA ALA A 346 13.55 -6.27 6.81
C ALA A 346 15.05 -5.93 6.69
N ASP A 347 15.90 -6.83 6.20
CA ASP A 347 17.31 -6.54 5.92
C ASP A 347 17.56 -6.24 4.44
N ILE A 348 16.58 -6.53 3.59
CA ILE A 348 16.68 -6.38 2.14
C ILE A 348 16.19 -5.00 1.72
N VAL A 349 17.00 -4.32 0.93
CA VAL A 349 16.71 -3.08 0.18
C VAL A 349 16.14 -3.48 -1.19
N PRO A 350 14.83 -3.32 -1.43
CA PRO A 350 14.19 -3.85 -2.64
C PRO A 350 14.29 -2.90 -3.83
N VAL A 351 14.58 -3.42 -5.02
CA VAL A 351 14.71 -2.60 -6.23
C VAL A 351 13.38 -1.96 -6.65
N ASP A 352 12.27 -2.66 -6.48
CA ASP A 352 10.91 -2.19 -6.80
C ASP A 352 10.48 -1.01 -5.94
N LEU A 353 10.66 -1.10 -4.61
CA LEU A 353 10.37 0.00 -3.68
C LEU A 353 11.15 1.26 -4.07
N ASN A 354 12.44 1.12 -4.35
CA ASN A 354 13.29 2.28 -4.65
C ASN A 354 12.95 2.88 -6.02
N CYS A 355 12.48 2.09 -6.97
CA CYS A 355 11.92 2.62 -8.22
C CYS A 355 10.61 3.41 -8.01
N LEU A 356 9.73 2.92 -7.12
CA LEU A 356 8.50 3.64 -6.75
C LEU A 356 8.79 4.96 -6.05
N LEU A 357 9.77 4.98 -5.14
CA LEU A 357 10.16 6.21 -4.45
C LEU A 357 10.89 7.19 -5.37
N TYR A 358 11.66 6.71 -6.35
CA TYR A 358 12.17 7.57 -7.43
C TYR A 358 11.02 8.26 -8.15
N PHE A 359 9.96 7.52 -8.49
CA PHE A 359 8.81 8.11 -9.13
C PHE A 359 8.08 9.13 -8.25
N LEU A 360 7.90 8.84 -6.95
CA LEU A 360 7.34 9.79 -5.99
C LEU A 360 8.18 11.08 -5.91
N GLU A 361 9.51 10.98 -5.84
CA GLU A 361 10.40 12.14 -5.85
C GLU A 361 10.28 12.95 -7.15
N THR A 362 10.14 12.29 -8.31
CA THR A 362 9.91 13.00 -9.59
C THR A 362 8.58 13.74 -9.62
N MET A 363 7.51 13.14 -9.08
CA MET A 363 6.19 13.77 -8.98
C MET A 363 6.22 14.97 -8.04
N LEU A 364 6.91 14.85 -6.89
CA LEU A 364 7.10 15.97 -5.96
C LEU A 364 7.92 17.09 -6.60
N ARG A 365 8.98 16.78 -7.34
CA ARG A 365 9.75 17.78 -8.09
C ARG A 365 8.85 18.50 -9.10
N ASP A 366 8.05 17.76 -9.86
CA ASP A 366 7.18 18.36 -10.88
C ASP A 366 6.08 19.24 -10.26
N ALA A 367 5.57 18.88 -9.07
CA ALA A 367 4.65 19.71 -8.30
C ALA A 367 5.36 20.96 -7.73
N ASN A 368 6.58 20.79 -7.21
CA ASN A 368 7.41 21.85 -6.65
C ASN A 368 7.72 22.97 -7.66
N LEU A 369 7.97 22.61 -8.92
CA LEU A 369 8.18 23.56 -10.02
C LEU A 369 6.94 24.41 -10.32
N ARG A 370 5.74 23.94 -9.96
CA ARG A 370 4.48 24.67 -10.16
C ARG A 370 4.13 25.60 -8.99
N ASP A 371 4.58 25.27 -7.79
CA ASP A 371 4.26 26.00 -6.54
C ASP A 371 5.37 26.98 -6.09
N GLY A 372 6.20 27.44 -7.02
CA GLY A 372 7.19 28.50 -6.76
C GLY A 372 8.45 28.07 -5.99
N GLY A 373 8.69 26.76 -5.81
CA GLY A 373 9.98 26.20 -5.36
C GLY A 373 10.18 26.12 -3.84
N TRP A 374 9.59 25.11 -3.19
CA TRP A 374 9.86 24.70 -1.80
C TRP A 374 10.98 23.63 -1.67
N LYS A 375 11.44 23.37 -0.44
CA LYS A 375 12.44 22.31 -0.14
C LYS A 375 11.87 21.25 0.80
N THR A 376 12.28 20.00 0.63
CA THR A 376 11.97 18.94 1.60
C THR A 376 12.83 19.10 2.86
N ALA A 377 12.49 18.39 3.94
CA ALA A 377 13.38 18.28 5.11
C ALA A 377 14.73 17.62 4.78
N TYR A 378 14.84 16.96 3.63
CA TYR A 378 16.00 16.20 3.20
C TYR A 378 16.86 16.90 2.13
N GLY A 379 16.44 18.09 1.69
CA GLY A 379 17.11 18.89 0.66
C GLY A 379 16.23 19.23 -0.54
N ASP A 380 16.90 19.73 -1.58
CA ASP A 380 16.29 20.06 -2.87
C ASP A 380 15.89 18.79 -3.64
N LEU A 381 14.72 18.81 -4.28
CA LEU A 381 14.15 17.63 -4.96
C LEU A 381 14.98 17.19 -6.18
N ASP A 382 15.54 18.13 -6.95
CA ASP A 382 16.38 17.81 -8.11
C ASP A 382 17.59 16.93 -7.73
N PRO A 383 18.45 17.33 -6.76
CA PRO A 383 19.51 16.46 -6.25
C PRO A 383 19.02 15.13 -5.68
N LEU A 384 17.86 15.09 -5.01
CA LEU A 384 17.32 13.86 -4.43
C LEU A 384 16.94 12.84 -5.52
N VAL A 385 16.22 13.28 -6.55
CA VAL A 385 15.86 12.45 -7.71
C VAL A 385 17.12 11.88 -8.39
N VAL A 386 18.12 12.74 -8.63
CA VAL A 386 19.39 12.32 -9.26
C VAL A 386 20.14 11.34 -8.36
N ALA A 387 20.21 11.59 -7.06
CA ALA A 387 20.88 10.72 -6.11
C ALA A 387 20.23 9.32 -6.06
N ARG A 388 18.89 9.23 -6.03
CA ARG A 388 18.20 7.93 -6.04
C ARG A 388 18.37 7.20 -7.36
N GLN A 389 18.30 7.90 -8.49
CA GLN A 389 18.57 7.30 -9.81
C GLN A 389 19.97 6.67 -9.86
N GLN A 390 21.00 7.39 -9.38
CA GLN A 390 22.37 6.89 -9.31
C GLN A 390 22.50 5.71 -8.34
N ALA A 391 21.85 5.80 -7.17
CA ALA A 391 21.86 4.75 -6.16
C ALA A 391 21.26 3.44 -6.68
N ILE A 392 20.13 3.51 -7.41
CA ILE A 392 19.49 2.34 -8.03
C ILE A 392 20.45 1.66 -9.00
N GLN A 393 21.13 2.45 -9.83
CA GLN A 393 22.10 1.95 -10.81
C GLN A 393 23.32 1.28 -10.15
N GLN A 394 23.84 1.86 -9.07
CA GLN A 394 25.04 1.36 -8.39
C GLN A 394 24.77 0.15 -7.50
N THR A 395 23.58 0.07 -6.90
CA THR A 395 23.29 -0.92 -5.84
C THR A 395 22.69 -2.19 -6.42
N PHE A 396 21.79 -2.07 -7.39
CA PHE A 396 20.93 -3.18 -7.80
C PHE A 396 21.34 -3.82 -9.12
N TRP A 397 22.03 -3.11 -10.01
CA TRP A 397 22.45 -3.68 -11.29
C TRP A 397 23.56 -4.71 -11.08
N ASN A 398 23.40 -5.90 -11.65
CA ASN A 398 24.43 -6.93 -11.65
C ASN A 398 24.93 -7.19 -13.08
N GLU A 399 26.20 -6.87 -13.33
CA GLU A 399 26.82 -7.02 -14.66
C GLU A 399 27.01 -8.48 -15.08
N GLU A 400 27.10 -9.43 -14.15
CA GLU A 400 27.27 -10.85 -14.47
C GLU A 400 25.93 -11.46 -14.91
N THR A 401 24.87 -11.29 -14.11
CA THR A 401 23.55 -11.84 -14.42
C THR A 401 22.84 -11.07 -15.53
N GLY A 402 23.18 -9.79 -15.72
CA GLY A 402 22.52 -8.90 -16.67
C GLY A 402 21.12 -8.49 -16.24
N PHE A 403 20.90 -8.41 -14.93
CA PHE A 403 19.61 -8.17 -14.33
C PHE A 403 19.75 -7.29 -13.08
N PHE A 404 18.65 -6.69 -12.63
CA PHE A 404 18.63 -5.99 -11.34
C PHE A 404 18.24 -6.95 -10.23
N HIS A 405 18.97 -6.89 -9.12
CA HIS A 405 18.79 -7.68 -7.90
C HIS A 405 18.42 -6.76 -6.74
N ASP A 406 17.81 -7.32 -5.69
CA ASP A 406 17.74 -6.62 -4.41
C ASP A 406 19.10 -6.62 -3.72
N TYR A 407 19.25 -5.82 -2.66
CA TYR A 407 20.49 -5.72 -1.90
C TYR A 407 20.25 -6.00 -0.43
N ASP A 408 20.98 -6.95 0.14
CA ASP A 408 20.97 -7.22 1.57
C ASP A 408 21.89 -6.19 2.27
N ALA A 409 21.28 -5.31 3.08
CA ALA A 409 21.98 -4.24 3.77
C ALA A 409 22.86 -4.73 4.93
N ILE A 410 22.59 -5.93 5.46
CA ILE A 410 23.33 -6.50 6.58
C ILE A 410 24.48 -7.38 6.06
N ALA A 411 24.23 -8.18 5.02
CA ALA A 411 25.27 -8.97 4.36
C ALA A 411 26.13 -8.15 3.37
N GLU A 412 25.73 -6.90 3.10
CA GLU A 412 26.38 -5.97 2.17
C GLU A 412 26.64 -6.55 0.78
N LYS A 413 25.64 -7.28 0.25
CA LYS A 413 25.72 -7.90 -1.07
C LYS A 413 24.36 -7.95 -1.76
N GLN A 414 24.37 -8.09 -3.07
CA GLN A 414 23.16 -8.38 -3.83
C GLN A 414 22.60 -9.75 -3.46
N THR A 415 21.27 -9.87 -3.47
CA THR A 415 20.59 -11.16 -3.26
C THR A 415 20.67 -12.02 -4.52
N ASP A 416 20.67 -13.34 -4.36
CA ASP A 416 20.80 -14.26 -5.50
C ASP A 416 19.49 -14.47 -6.27
N ALA A 417 18.35 -14.12 -5.67
CA ALA A 417 17.02 -14.41 -6.21
C ALA A 417 16.71 -13.56 -7.46
N LEU A 418 16.46 -14.23 -8.59
CA LEU A 418 15.94 -13.60 -9.80
C LEU A 418 14.41 -13.54 -9.74
N THR A 419 13.85 -12.33 -9.66
CA THR A 419 12.41 -12.07 -9.59
C THR A 419 11.99 -10.96 -10.55
N LEU A 420 10.70 -10.87 -10.91
CA LEU A 420 10.23 -9.79 -11.78
C LEU A 420 10.38 -8.38 -11.19
N ALA A 421 10.72 -8.24 -9.90
CA ALA A 421 11.08 -6.94 -9.32
C ALA A 421 12.28 -6.30 -10.06
N GLY A 422 13.23 -7.11 -10.54
CA GLY A 422 14.39 -6.64 -11.31
C GLY A 422 14.06 -6.00 -12.66
N ALA A 423 12.79 -6.03 -13.09
CA ALA A 423 12.32 -5.33 -14.29
C ALA A 423 11.60 -4.00 -13.99
N PHE A 424 11.38 -3.63 -12.72
CA PHE A 424 10.83 -2.32 -12.35
C PHE A 424 11.62 -1.13 -12.94
N PRO A 425 12.97 -1.19 -13.04
CA PRO A 425 13.74 -0.15 -13.72
C PRO A 425 13.32 0.09 -15.19
N LEU A 426 12.75 -0.90 -15.89
CA LEU A 426 12.18 -0.69 -17.23
C LEU A 426 10.89 0.14 -17.17
N PHE A 427 10.03 -0.13 -16.20
CA PHE A 427 8.75 0.57 -16.05
C PHE A 427 8.95 2.06 -15.78
N PHE A 428 9.94 2.40 -14.94
CA PHE A 428 10.26 3.79 -14.58
C PHE A 428 11.33 4.44 -15.49
N LYS A 429 11.71 3.79 -16.59
CA LYS A 429 12.70 4.29 -17.57
C LYS A 429 14.07 4.61 -16.95
N LEU A 430 14.47 3.82 -15.96
CA LEU A 430 15.74 3.96 -15.24
C LEU A 430 16.88 3.17 -15.88
N ALA A 431 16.58 2.07 -16.57
CA ALA A 431 17.59 1.24 -17.24
C ALA A 431 18.22 1.97 -18.44
N THR A 432 19.51 1.73 -18.69
CA THR A 432 20.13 2.12 -19.98
C THR A 432 19.61 1.24 -21.11
N ALA A 433 19.80 1.65 -22.37
CA ALA A 433 19.42 0.82 -23.52
C ALA A 433 20.13 -0.55 -23.55
N GLN A 434 21.37 -0.62 -23.04
CA GLN A 434 22.10 -1.89 -22.93
C GLN A 434 21.53 -2.77 -21.82
N GLN A 435 21.25 -2.19 -20.65
CA GLN A 435 20.60 -2.91 -19.55
C GLN A 435 19.23 -3.42 -19.97
N ALA A 436 18.42 -2.59 -20.64
CA ALA A 436 17.10 -2.96 -21.11
C ALA A 436 17.12 -4.14 -22.09
N ARG A 437 18.13 -4.22 -22.96
CA ARG A 437 18.35 -5.38 -23.84
C ARG A 437 18.63 -6.65 -23.04
N ARG A 438 19.55 -6.58 -22.07
CA ARG A 438 19.91 -7.75 -21.24
C ARG A 438 18.74 -8.23 -20.39
N ILE A 439 17.98 -7.30 -19.81
CA ILE A 439 16.75 -7.60 -19.06
C ILE A 439 15.71 -8.23 -19.99
N HIS A 440 15.49 -7.68 -21.18
CA HIS A 440 14.57 -8.25 -22.17
C HIS A 440 14.96 -9.69 -22.53
N ASP A 441 16.23 -9.94 -22.83
CA ASP A 441 16.72 -11.26 -23.23
C ASP A 441 16.54 -12.27 -22.09
N ARG A 442 16.83 -11.85 -20.84
CA ARG A 442 16.60 -12.64 -19.63
C ARG A 442 15.12 -12.93 -19.39
N LEU A 443 14.26 -11.92 -19.48
CA LEU A 443 12.81 -12.06 -19.35
C LEU A 443 12.28 -13.09 -20.34
N LYS A 444 12.66 -12.96 -21.62
CA LYS A 444 12.21 -13.86 -22.68
C LYS A 444 12.71 -15.29 -22.50
N ALA A 445 13.96 -15.47 -22.06
CA ALA A 445 14.56 -16.80 -21.88
C ALA A 445 14.01 -17.54 -20.65
N ASP A 446 13.90 -16.85 -19.52
CA ASP A 446 13.72 -17.51 -18.23
C ASP A 446 12.33 -17.28 -17.62
N PHE A 447 11.72 -16.12 -17.86
CA PHE A 447 10.47 -15.71 -17.19
C PHE A 447 9.22 -15.86 -18.05
N LEU A 448 9.32 -15.84 -19.38
CA LEU A 448 8.16 -15.94 -20.27
C LEU A 448 7.66 -17.39 -20.37
N GLN A 449 6.51 -17.66 -19.79
CA GLN A 449 5.88 -18.97 -19.74
C GLN A 449 4.62 -18.99 -20.61
N PRO A 450 4.00 -20.16 -20.91
CA PRO A 450 2.83 -20.26 -21.78
C PRO A 450 1.66 -19.37 -21.37
N GLY A 451 1.51 -19.11 -20.07
CA GLY A 451 0.44 -18.31 -19.48
C GLY A 451 0.79 -16.86 -19.14
N GLY A 452 2.01 -16.39 -19.43
CA GLY A 452 2.49 -15.05 -19.07
C GLY A 452 3.84 -15.08 -18.37
N TRP A 453 4.15 -14.07 -17.56
CA TRP A 453 5.41 -13.92 -16.86
C TRP A 453 5.35 -14.58 -15.47
N VAL A 454 6.27 -15.51 -15.18
CA VAL A 454 6.37 -16.12 -13.84
C VAL A 454 7.08 -15.19 -12.86
N THR A 455 6.72 -15.25 -11.58
CA THR A 455 7.17 -14.28 -10.56
C THR A 455 8.65 -14.37 -10.22
N SER A 456 9.14 -15.60 -10.06
CA SER A 456 10.52 -15.95 -9.78
C SER A 456 10.89 -17.24 -10.51
N LEU A 457 12.16 -17.62 -10.42
CA LEU A 457 12.67 -18.87 -11.01
C LEU A 457 12.77 -20.02 -10.00
N HIS A 458 12.30 -19.83 -8.76
CA HIS A 458 12.41 -20.82 -7.68
C HIS A 458 11.06 -21.49 -7.39
N ASN A 459 11.03 -22.82 -7.39
CA ASN A 459 9.86 -23.59 -6.99
C ASN A 459 9.91 -23.90 -5.49
N THR A 460 9.20 -23.11 -4.70
CA THR A 460 9.31 -23.15 -3.22
C THR A 460 8.00 -23.50 -2.54
N GLY A 461 6.90 -23.55 -3.28
CA GLY A 461 5.54 -23.63 -2.74
C GLY A 461 5.02 -22.31 -2.18
N GLN A 462 5.84 -21.25 -2.12
CA GLN A 462 5.38 -19.91 -1.75
C GLN A 462 4.58 -19.27 -2.88
N GLN A 463 3.66 -18.36 -2.54
CA GLN A 463 2.73 -17.84 -3.54
C GLN A 463 3.34 -16.81 -4.50
N TRP A 464 4.33 -16.03 -4.05
CA TRP A 464 5.08 -15.07 -4.88
C TRP A 464 6.36 -15.69 -5.45
N ASP A 465 6.23 -16.89 -6.00
CA ASP A 465 7.30 -17.66 -6.62
C ASP A 465 6.78 -18.46 -7.82
N TRP A 466 7.68 -19.15 -8.53
CA TRP A 466 7.28 -20.15 -9.52
C TRP A 466 6.30 -21.17 -8.91
N PRO A 467 5.20 -21.56 -9.59
CA PRO A 467 4.87 -21.28 -10.99
C PRO A 467 3.90 -20.10 -11.18
N ASN A 468 3.71 -19.26 -10.17
CA ASN A 468 2.65 -18.26 -10.17
C ASN A 468 3.05 -17.01 -10.95
N GLY A 469 2.10 -16.45 -11.70
CA GLY A 469 2.13 -15.12 -12.27
C GLY A 469 1.01 -14.26 -11.68
N TRP A 470 1.34 -12.99 -11.44
CA TRP A 470 0.45 -12.02 -10.78
C TRP A 470 0.19 -10.84 -11.71
N ALA A 471 -1.07 -10.41 -11.77
CA ALA A 471 -1.52 -9.36 -12.68
C ALA A 471 -0.70 -8.05 -12.58
N PRO A 472 -0.36 -7.54 -11.36
CA PRO A 472 0.52 -6.39 -11.21
C PRO A 472 1.82 -6.51 -11.99
N LEU A 473 2.50 -7.65 -11.88
CA LEU A 473 3.80 -7.89 -12.51
C LEU A 473 3.65 -8.00 -14.03
N GLN A 474 2.55 -8.58 -14.53
CA GLN A 474 2.29 -8.60 -15.97
C GLN A 474 2.20 -7.18 -16.55
N TRP A 475 1.53 -6.27 -15.85
CA TRP A 475 1.42 -4.87 -16.26
C TRP A 475 2.77 -4.14 -16.22
N ILE A 476 3.54 -4.34 -15.13
CA ILE A 476 4.88 -3.75 -14.98
C ILE A 476 5.80 -4.19 -16.13
N ILE A 477 5.83 -5.48 -16.45
CA ILE A 477 6.64 -6.00 -17.56
C ILE A 477 6.14 -5.47 -18.90
N TYR A 478 4.83 -5.51 -19.16
CA TYR A 478 4.24 -5.02 -20.40
C TYR A 478 4.64 -3.57 -20.69
N ARG A 479 4.43 -2.67 -19.73
CA ARG A 479 4.77 -1.25 -19.88
C ARG A 479 6.27 -1.02 -19.91
N GLY A 480 7.04 -1.75 -19.10
CA GLY A 480 8.49 -1.69 -19.10
C GLY A 480 9.10 -2.05 -20.46
N LEU A 481 8.67 -3.14 -21.07
CA LEU A 481 9.14 -3.55 -22.41
C LEU A 481 8.76 -2.52 -23.49
N LEU A 482 7.53 -1.99 -23.45
CA LEU A 482 7.10 -0.95 -24.39
C LEU A 482 7.89 0.35 -24.27
N ASN A 483 8.27 0.77 -23.06
CA ASN A 483 9.08 1.97 -22.84
C ASN A 483 10.44 1.92 -23.56
N TYR A 484 10.93 0.73 -23.90
CA TYR A 484 12.21 0.49 -24.57
C TYR A 484 12.06 -0.09 -25.98
N GLY A 485 10.84 -0.11 -26.54
CA GLY A 485 10.59 -0.52 -27.92
C GLY A 485 10.52 -2.04 -28.15
N TYR A 486 10.48 -2.86 -27.11
CA TYR A 486 10.32 -4.33 -27.21
C TYR A 486 8.86 -4.74 -27.40
N VAL A 487 8.23 -4.19 -28.45
CA VAL A 487 6.79 -4.29 -28.71
C VAL A 487 6.32 -5.73 -28.93
N GLU A 488 7.05 -6.50 -29.72
CA GLU A 488 6.70 -7.88 -30.04
C GLU A 488 6.63 -8.75 -28.78
N THR A 489 7.69 -8.74 -27.98
CA THR A 489 7.77 -9.52 -26.73
C THR A 489 6.75 -9.04 -25.69
N ALA A 490 6.50 -7.73 -25.60
CA ALA A 490 5.46 -7.19 -24.73
C ALA A 490 4.07 -7.71 -25.13
N HIS A 491 3.76 -7.71 -26.43
CA HIS A 491 2.51 -8.22 -26.97
C HIS A 491 2.37 -9.74 -26.79
N GLU A 492 3.46 -10.49 -26.93
CA GLU A 492 3.49 -11.94 -26.68
C GLU A 492 3.08 -12.25 -25.24
N GLY A 493 3.77 -11.65 -24.25
CA GLY A 493 3.44 -11.84 -22.83
C GLY A 493 2.00 -11.42 -22.50
N ARG A 494 1.54 -10.28 -23.04
CA ARG A 494 0.15 -9.83 -22.91
C ARG A 494 -0.84 -10.86 -23.44
N ASN A 495 -0.64 -11.34 -24.66
CA ASN A 495 -1.58 -12.24 -25.32
C ASN A 495 -1.68 -13.58 -24.58
N ARG A 496 -0.55 -14.10 -24.07
CA ARG A 496 -0.50 -15.31 -23.23
C ARG A 496 -1.29 -15.13 -21.93
N TRP A 497 -1.11 -14.00 -21.24
CA TRP A 497 -1.84 -13.68 -20.02
C TRP A 497 -3.36 -13.56 -20.26
N LEU A 498 -3.78 -12.80 -21.27
CA LEU A 498 -5.19 -12.64 -21.62
C LEU A 498 -5.85 -13.98 -21.97
N ALA A 499 -5.17 -14.82 -22.76
CA ALA A 499 -5.66 -16.15 -23.12
C ALA A 499 -5.83 -17.07 -21.90
N LEU A 500 -4.89 -17.02 -20.95
CA LEU A 500 -4.98 -17.78 -19.70
C LEU A 500 -6.17 -17.31 -18.84
N ASN A 501 -6.34 -16.00 -18.69
CA ASN A 501 -7.49 -15.44 -17.96
C ASN A 501 -8.82 -15.85 -18.59
N ASP A 502 -8.94 -15.74 -19.92
CA ASP A 502 -10.13 -16.18 -20.66
C ASP A 502 -10.41 -17.67 -20.47
N LYS A 503 -9.37 -18.51 -20.53
CA LYS A 503 -9.50 -19.96 -20.32
C LYS A 503 -10.04 -20.25 -18.93
N VAL A 504 -9.44 -19.67 -17.90
CA VAL A 504 -9.82 -19.92 -16.49
C VAL A 504 -11.20 -19.36 -16.19
N PHE A 505 -11.54 -18.16 -16.67
CA PHE A 505 -12.88 -17.61 -16.54
C PHE A 505 -13.92 -18.51 -17.22
N LYS A 506 -13.68 -18.94 -18.46
CA LYS A 506 -14.57 -19.88 -19.15
C LYS A 506 -14.73 -21.19 -18.41
N ALA A 507 -13.70 -21.68 -17.73
CA ALA A 507 -13.73 -22.95 -16.98
C ALA A 507 -14.42 -22.84 -15.61
N THR A 508 -14.27 -21.71 -14.92
CA THR A 508 -14.63 -21.57 -13.49
C THR A 508 -15.71 -20.53 -13.22
N GLY A 509 -15.90 -19.59 -14.15
CA GLY A 509 -16.71 -18.38 -13.96
C GLY A 509 -16.03 -17.31 -13.10
N LYS A 510 -14.76 -17.45 -12.74
CA LYS A 510 -14.08 -16.55 -11.80
C LYS A 510 -12.78 -16.00 -12.37
N MET A 511 -12.43 -14.78 -11.98
CA MET A 511 -11.08 -14.25 -12.13
C MET A 511 -10.31 -14.50 -10.83
N MET A 512 -9.09 -14.99 -10.95
CA MET A 512 -8.27 -15.39 -9.81
C MET A 512 -7.36 -14.26 -9.34
N GLU A 513 -6.92 -14.35 -8.08
CA GLU A 513 -5.88 -13.51 -7.49
C GLU A 513 -4.54 -13.67 -8.26
N LYS A 514 -4.16 -14.90 -8.53
CA LYS A 514 -2.93 -15.32 -9.21
C LYS A 514 -3.20 -16.54 -10.09
N TYR A 515 -2.30 -16.79 -11.04
CA TYR A 515 -2.45 -17.87 -12.01
C TYR A 515 -1.18 -18.69 -12.10
N ASN A 516 -1.30 -20.02 -12.24
CA ASN A 516 -0.17 -20.82 -12.69
C ASN A 516 0.07 -20.47 -14.18
N VAL A 517 1.22 -19.85 -14.47
CA VAL A 517 1.56 -19.42 -15.84
C VAL A 517 2.41 -20.43 -16.59
N VAL A 518 2.85 -21.50 -15.92
CA VAL A 518 3.76 -22.52 -16.46
C VAL A 518 2.98 -23.69 -17.05
N ASP A 519 2.04 -24.23 -16.29
CA ASP A 519 1.18 -25.32 -16.72
C ASP A 519 -0.15 -24.77 -17.22
N ASP A 520 -0.20 -24.50 -18.53
CA ASP A 520 -1.39 -24.02 -19.21
C ASP A 520 -2.45 -25.10 -19.39
N THR A 521 -2.25 -26.34 -18.93
CA THR A 521 -3.28 -27.39 -18.97
C THR A 521 -4.25 -27.28 -17.80
N LEU A 522 -3.80 -26.79 -16.65
CA LEU A 522 -4.61 -26.61 -15.45
C LEU A 522 -5.79 -25.66 -15.71
N THR A 523 -6.95 -26.03 -15.17
CA THR A 523 -8.18 -25.22 -15.25
C THR A 523 -8.43 -24.41 -13.98
N THR A 524 -7.61 -24.59 -12.95
CA THR A 524 -7.71 -23.90 -11.66
C THR A 524 -6.31 -23.63 -11.10
N GLY A 525 -6.07 -22.42 -10.59
CA GLY A 525 -4.85 -22.10 -9.85
C GLY A 525 -4.80 -22.76 -8.47
N GLY A 526 -3.60 -22.96 -7.93
CA GLY A 526 -3.35 -23.41 -6.56
C GLY A 526 -2.88 -22.27 -5.64
N GLY A 527 -3.07 -22.42 -4.33
CA GLY A 527 -2.66 -21.46 -3.30
C GLY A 527 -3.15 -21.86 -1.90
N GLU A 528 -2.77 -21.09 -0.86
CA GLU A 528 -3.09 -21.38 0.55
C GLU A 528 -4.59 -21.27 0.91
N TYR A 529 -5.41 -20.63 0.06
CA TYR A 529 -6.85 -20.41 0.28
C TYR A 529 -7.68 -20.77 -0.96
N PRO A 530 -8.98 -21.11 -0.81
CA PRO A 530 -9.87 -21.44 -1.92
C PRO A 530 -10.01 -20.29 -2.95
N ASN A 531 -10.38 -20.63 -4.19
CA ASN A 531 -10.61 -19.66 -5.27
C ASN A 531 -11.62 -18.58 -4.85
N GLN A 532 -11.18 -17.33 -4.87
CA GLN A 532 -11.96 -16.17 -4.46
C GLN A 532 -12.81 -15.61 -5.62
N ASP A 533 -13.92 -14.97 -5.29
CA ASP A 533 -14.67 -14.12 -6.23
C ASP A 533 -14.01 -12.75 -6.26
N GLY A 534 -13.55 -12.32 -7.43
CA GLY A 534 -12.62 -11.22 -7.56
C GLY A 534 -12.01 -11.21 -8.97
N PHE A 535 -10.78 -10.74 -9.18
CA PHE A 535 -9.89 -10.09 -8.22
C PHE A 535 -9.53 -8.70 -8.73
N GLY A 536 -9.61 -7.66 -7.89
CA GLY A 536 -9.51 -6.25 -8.28
C GLY A 536 -8.38 -5.92 -9.26
N TRP A 537 -7.13 -6.27 -8.93
CA TRP A 537 -6.00 -6.05 -9.85
C TRP A 537 -6.08 -6.87 -11.13
N THR A 538 -6.69 -8.06 -11.11
CA THR A 538 -6.67 -9.01 -12.23
C THR A 538 -7.64 -8.48 -13.26
N ASN A 539 -8.80 -8.07 -12.77
CA ASN A 539 -9.84 -7.41 -13.53
C ASN A 539 -9.30 -6.12 -14.14
N GLY A 540 -8.64 -5.29 -13.33
CA GLY A 540 -8.11 -4.01 -13.77
C GLY A 540 -7.02 -4.14 -14.84
N VAL A 541 -6.04 -5.00 -14.61
CA VAL A 541 -4.97 -5.28 -15.57
C VAL A 541 -5.50 -5.96 -16.83
N TYR A 542 -6.43 -6.91 -16.71
CA TYR A 542 -7.05 -7.57 -17.86
C TYR A 542 -7.70 -6.55 -18.79
N ILE A 543 -8.57 -5.67 -18.26
CA ILE A 543 -9.24 -4.63 -19.06
C ILE A 543 -8.20 -3.69 -19.69
N ARG A 544 -7.22 -3.25 -18.90
CA ARG A 544 -6.17 -2.34 -19.38
C ARG A 544 -5.37 -2.94 -20.52
N LEU A 545 -4.96 -4.21 -20.41
CA LEU A 545 -4.23 -4.93 -21.45
C LEU A 545 -5.11 -5.19 -22.69
N LEU A 546 -6.39 -5.54 -22.49
CA LEU A 546 -7.32 -5.78 -23.58
C LEU A 546 -7.50 -4.53 -24.46
N LYS A 547 -7.58 -3.34 -23.85
CA LYS A 547 -7.68 -2.06 -24.58
C LYS A 547 -6.45 -1.73 -25.44
N GLU A 548 -5.31 -2.38 -25.21
CA GLU A 548 -4.09 -2.18 -25.98
C GLU A 548 -3.99 -3.11 -27.20
N VAL A 549 -4.84 -4.14 -27.33
CA VAL A 549 -4.82 -5.08 -28.46
C VAL A 549 -5.15 -4.38 -29.81
N GLY A 550 -5.91 -3.28 -29.77
CA GLY A 550 -6.38 -2.56 -30.96
C GLY A 550 -5.63 -1.28 -31.33
N LYS A 551 -4.66 -0.83 -30.52
CA LYS A 551 -3.86 0.38 -30.81
C LYS A 551 -2.62 -0.05 -31.59
N ARG A 552 -2.64 0.18 -32.90
CA ARG A 552 -1.48 -0.03 -33.79
C ARG A 552 -0.64 1.23 -33.89
#